data_AF-A0A7J4MQH5-F1
#
_entry.id   AF-A0A7J4MQH5-F1
#
_cell.length_a   1.000
_cell.length_b   1.000
_cell.length_c   1.000
_cell.angle_alpha   90.00
_cell.angle_beta   90.00
_cell.angle_gamma   90.00
#
_symmetry.space_group_name_H-M   'P 1'
#
loop_
_entity.id
_entity.type
_entity.pdbx_description
1 polymer ?
#
loop_
_entity_poly.entity_id
_entity_poly.type
_entity_poly.pdbx_seq_one_letter_code
_entity_poly.pdbx_strand_id
1 'polypeptide(L)'
;MVDENQIKEWLKQGIINKEQATQMLKDSTSKKNEKESNEFFSIIAIIGAVLILVGIAWLIAWNWDDIPDFVKVLILISSTIIAFTIGVIAREKNHEGVARALILLGAGLYLLSLFLISQIYNLATNLQHYAWILFLSWTVIYLTAYFLDSKENLLFSIILFFIWVVIQYVVGTENLIYNEEGLIITFILIFLSAGSLLFGLSSLHHSIQHKFTNMYRFWTVFYFLVVFYILSFQQILPIISEYTFESGAFTGFLIFFVILCTIGFIVGILFATNKNPNSLKEILSFIGIIVVLLIMIFSTKFGAGLVGTCNPLYCYNIDNAAKCNDVKEDLFCEWKNNYCMEVSCYNYNNEIECNNVQGDLSCEWRGNYCTETNCYNYNNETECNNALENLSCEWRDNYCITTKNWIATKKEISLQQNYERCELYNNQKDNCLSQENCDWNAGQNYYKSSIPLIIWFLWIVNNIIFIGFILLIIWYGQKVGSENIVNLGLGVFILDILTRYIGFWMDLQGYLAFSLLAIIGGILLIFGAWFVPKLRRKLLEQTQQKEDNLI
;
A
#
# COMPACT_ATOMS: atom_id res chain seq x y z
N MET A 1 -13.55 -32.03 -15.62
CA MET A 1 -14.81 -31.93 -16.42
C MET A 1 -14.39 -31.89 -17.87
N VAL A 2 -15.08 -32.62 -18.75
CA VAL A 2 -14.81 -32.57 -20.19
C VAL A 2 -15.41 -31.27 -20.72
N ASP A 3 -14.60 -30.45 -21.41
CA ASP A 3 -15.06 -29.18 -21.99
C ASP A 3 -16.07 -29.43 -23.11
N GLU A 4 -17.13 -28.62 -23.20
CA GLU A 4 -18.12 -28.72 -24.28
C GLU A 4 -17.44 -28.59 -25.65
N ASN A 5 -16.37 -27.80 -25.74
CA ASN A 5 -15.63 -27.63 -26.98
C ASN A 5 -14.90 -28.91 -27.39
N GLN A 6 -14.31 -29.64 -26.43
CA GLN A 6 -13.69 -30.95 -26.69
C GLN A 6 -14.73 -31.99 -27.15
N ILE A 7 -15.92 -32.00 -26.56
CA ILE A 7 -16.99 -32.92 -26.98
C ILE A 7 -17.42 -32.60 -28.42
N LYS A 8 -17.52 -31.31 -28.78
CA LYS A 8 -17.82 -30.87 -30.16
C LYS A 8 -16.70 -31.23 -31.14
N GLU A 9 -15.45 -31.20 -30.70
CA GLU A 9 -14.27 -31.53 -31.50
C GLU A 9 -14.17 -33.04 -31.75
N TRP A 10 -14.37 -33.88 -30.72
CA TRP A 10 -14.44 -35.33 -30.87
C TRP A 10 -15.61 -35.79 -31.75
N LEU A 11 -16.74 -35.06 -31.71
CA LEU A 11 -17.86 -35.30 -32.61
C LEU A 11 -17.50 -34.95 -34.06
N LYS A 12 -16.74 -33.87 -34.29
CA LYS A 12 -16.24 -33.48 -35.62
C LYS A 12 -15.21 -34.47 -36.16
N GLN A 13 -14.33 -34.96 -35.30
CA GLN A 13 -13.28 -35.94 -35.64
C GLN A 13 -13.83 -37.37 -35.83
N GLY A 14 -15.13 -37.60 -35.58
CA GLY A 14 -15.76 -38.91 -35.70
C GLY A 14 -15.35 -39.92 -34.62
N ILE A 15 -14.66 -39.46 -33.58
CA ILE A 15 -14.23 -40.28 -32.43
C ILE A 15 -15.43 -40.73 -31.59
N ILE A 16 -16.46 -39.88 -31.52
CA ILE A 16 -17.73 -40.15 -30.84
C ILE A 16 -18.91 -39.92 -31.79
N ASN A 17 -19.98 -40.68 -31.62
CA ASN A 17 -21.21 -40.50 -32.39
C ASN A 17 -22.11 -39.38 -31.80
N LYS A 18 -23.13 -38.95 -32.56
CA LYS A 18 -24.05 -37.87 -32.13
C LYS A 18 -24.78 -38.18 -30.81
N GLU A 19 -25.14 -39.44 -30.57
CA GLU A 19 -25.82 -39.86 -29.34
C GLU A 19 -24.89 -39.78 -28.13
N GLN A 20 -23.66 -40.27 -28.24
CA GLN A 20 -22.61 -40.17 -27.23
C GLN A 20 -22.26 -38.72 -26.92
N ALA A 21 -22.10 -37.86 -27.94
CA ALA A 21 -21.83 -36.45 -27.73
C ALA A 21 -22.98 -35.75 -27.00
N THR A 22 -24.22 -36.06 -27.35
CA THR A 22 -25.41 -35.50 -26.68
C THR A 22 -25.48 -35.93 -25.21
N GLN A 23 -25.17 -37.20 -24.93
CA GLN A 23 -25.16 -37.74 -23.58
C GLN A 23 -24.01 -37.18 -22.73
N MET A 24 -22.81 -37.06 -23.30
CA MET A 24 -21.67 -36.42 -22.65
C MET A 24 -21.91 -34.94 -22.33
N LEU A 25 -22.56 -34.19 -23.23
CA LEU A 25 -22.96 -32.80 -22.98
C LEU A 25 -23.99 -32.72 -21.86
N LYS A 26 -24.99 -33.61 -21.85
CA LYS A 26 -26.01 -33.69 -20.81
C LYS A 26 -25.41 -34.02 -19.43
N ASP A 27 -24.45 -34.93 -19.39
CA ASP A 27 -23.76 -35.31 -18.14
C ASP A 27 -22.78 -34.23 -17.66
N SER A 28 -22.10 -33.53 -18.58
CA SER A 28 -21.23 -32.40 -18.23
C SER A 28 -22.03 -31.22 -17.69
N THR A 29 -23.15 -30.89 -18.36
CA THR A 29 -24.07 -29.84 -17.92
C THR A 29 -24.80 -30.20 -16.63
N SER A 30 -25.24 -31.44 -16.43
CA SER A 30 -25.85 -31.86 -15.17
C SER A 30 -24.87 -31.77 -14.00
N LYS A 31 -23.63 -32.24 -14.16
CA LYS A 31 -22.57 -32.11 -13.15
C LYS A 31 -22.19 -30.66 -12.88
N LYS A 32 -22.21 -29.81 -13.91
CA LYS A 32 -21.98 -28.36 -13.76
C LYS A 32 -23.11 -27.71 -12.97
N ASN A 33 -24.36 -27.97 -13.32
CA ASN A 33 -25.53 -27.46 -12.62
C ASN A 33 -25.60 -27.97 -11.18
N GLU A 34 -25.26 -29.24 -10.93
CA GLU A 34 -25.20 -29.83 -9.59
C GLU A 34 -24.10 -29.19 -8.74
N LYS A 35 -22.92 -28.92 -9.33
CA LYS A 35 -21.84 -28.20 -8.66
C LYS A 35 -22.21 -26.75 -8.35
N GLU A 36 -22.75 -26.01 -9.31
CA GLU A 36 -23.19 -24.61 -9.13
C GLU A 36 -24.34 -24.53 -8.11
N SER A 37 -25.29 -25.46 -8.16
CA SER A 37 -26.36 -25.62 -7.17
C SER A 37 -25.79 -25.88 -5.77
N ASN A 38 -24.86 -26.83 -5.62
CA ASN A 38 -24.21 -27.11 -4.34
C ASN A 38 -23.39 -25.93 -3.81
N GLU A 39 -22.71 -25.18 -4.68
CA GLU A 39 -22.00 -23.95 -4.30
C GLU A 39 -22.99 -22.85 -3.88
N PHE A 40 -24.10 -22.67 -4.59
CA PHE A 40 -25.15 -21.73 -4.23
C PHE A 40 -25.82 -22.07 -2.89
N PHE A 41 -26.20 -23.34 -2.69
CA PHE A 41 -26.75 -23.80 -1.41
C PHE A 41 -25.72 -23.71 -0.29
N SER A 42 -24.43 -23.93 -0.57
CA SER A 42 -23.35 -23.68 0.40
C SER A 42 -23.26 -22.21 0.77
N ILE A 43 -23.37 -21.27 -0.18
CA ILE A 43 -23.35 -19.83 0.10
C ILE A 43 -24.56 -19.44 0.96
N ILE A 44 -25.76 -19.92 0.64
CA ILE A 44 -26.96 -19.69 1.46
C ILE A 44 -26.76 -20.25 2.87
N ALA A 45 -26.21 -21.45 3.00
CA ALA A 45 -25.93 -22.05 4.30
C ALA A 45 -24.89 -21.24 5.10
N ILE A 46 -23.86 -20.71 4.44
CA ILE A 46 -22.89 -19.78 5.07
C ILE A 46 -23.61 -18.53 5.56
N ILE A 47 -24.40 -17.88 4.72
CA ILE A 47 -25.14 -16.66 5.07
C ILE A 47 -26.10 -16.95 6.24
N GLY A 48 -26.85 -18.04 6.17
CA GLY A 48 -27.77 -18.44 7.23
C GLY A 48 -27.06 -18.73 8.54
N ALA A 49 -25.93 -19.45 8.52
CA ALA A 49 -25.13 -19.73 9.70
C ALA A 49 -24.55 -18.44 10.31
N VAL A 50 -24.05 -17.52 9.47
CA VAL A 50 -23.57 -16.20 9.92
C VAL A 50 -24.70 -15.36 10.50
N LEU A 51 -25.87 -15.32 9.89
CA LEU A 51 -27.03 -14.59 10.41
C LEU A 51 -27.50 -15.13 11.76
N ILE A 52 -27.57 -16.46 11.91
CA ILE A 52 -27.89 -17.09 13.20
C ILE A 52 -26.84 -16.71 14.24
N LEU A 53 -25.55 -16.76 13.88
CA LEU A 53 -24.46 -16.41 14.77
C LEU A 53 -24.53 -14.95 15.20
N VAL A 54 -24.73 -14.03 14.26
CA VAL A 54 -24.89 -12.59 14.53
C VAL A 54 -26.11 -12.34 15.40
N GLY A 55 -27.24 -13.01 15.14
CA GLY A 55 -28.45 -12.89 15.97
C GLY A 55 -28.22 -13.35 17.41
N ILE A 56 -27.58 -14.51 17.60
CA ILE A 56 -27.21 -15.02 18.93
C ILE A 56 -26.23 -14.06 19.62
N ALA A 57 -25.19 -13.60 18.90
CA ALA A 57 -24.24 -12.64 19.42
C ALA A 57 -24.92 -11.34 19.86
N TRP A 58 -25.93 -10.87 19.12
CA TRP A 58 -26.69 -9.67 19.47
C TRP A 58 -27.51 -9.84 20.75
N LEU A 59 -28.15 -11.00 20.93
CA LEU A 59 -28.89 -11.33 22.16
C LEU A 59 -27.97 -11.39 23.38
N ILE A 60 -26.79 -11.96 23.23
CA ILE A 60 -25.77 -12.02 24.28
C ILE A 60 -25.22 -10.61 24.56
N ALA A 61 -24.95 -9.84 23.50
CA ALA A 61 -24.44 -8.46 23.60
C ALA A 61 -25.42 -7.54 24.33
N TRP A 62 -26.73 -7.71 24.13
CA TRP A 62 -27.75 -6.97 24.90
C TRP A 62 -27.58 -7.19 26.41
N ASN A 63 -27.36 -8.44 26.82
CA ASN A 63 -27.24 -8.80 28.25
C ASN A 63 -25.78 -8.83 28.72
N TRP A 64 -24.85 -8.23 27.98
CA TRP A 64 -23.41 -8.44 28.17
C TRP A 64 -22.92 -8.01 29.55
N ASP A 65 -23.44 -6.89 30.05
CA ASP A 65 -23.00 -6.32 31.32
C ASP A 65 -23.44 -7.17 32.53
N ASP A 66 -24.56 -7.88 32.42
CA ASP A 66 -25.11 -8.72 33.48
C ASP A 66 -24.46 -10.12 33.54
N ILE A 67 -23.73 -10.52 32.51
CA ILE A 67 -23.11 -11.86 32.42
C ILE A 67 -21.75 -11.85 33.13
N PRO A 68 -21.49 -12.75 34.10
CA PRO A 68 -20.18 -12.87 34.74
C PRO A 68 -19.06 -13.22 33.74
N ASP A 69 -17.86 -12.68 33.94
CA ASP A 69 -16.74 -12.81 32.99
C ASP A 69 -16.35 -14.26 32.68
N PHE A 70 -16.37 -15.14 33.69
CA PHE A 70 -16.13 -16.57 33.48
C PHE A 70 -17.17 -17.20 32.53
N VAL A 71 -18.43 -16.80 32.63
CA VAL A 71 -19.51 -17.31 31.76
C VAL A 71 -19.33 -16.79 30.34
N LYS A 72 -18.93 -15.52 30.16
CA LYS A 72 -18.58 -14.98 28.84
C LYS A 72 -17.50 -15.82 28.16
N VAL A 73 -16.41 -16.13 28.88
CA VAL A 73 -15.32 -16.97 28.35
C VAL A 73 -15.82 -18.36 27.98
N LEU A 74 -16.67 -18.97 28.81
CA LEU A 74 -17.22 -20.30 28.55
C LEU A 74 -18.12 -20.31 27.30
N ILE A 75 -18.96 -19.30 27.11
CA ILE A 75 -19.78 -19.13 25.90
C ILE A 75 -18.89 -19.02 24.66
N LEU A 76 -17.84 -18.20 24.73
CA LEU A 76 -16.90 -17.99 23.62
C LEU A 76 -16.20 -19.30 23.22
N ILE A 77 -15.59 -20.01 24.18
CA ILE A 77 -14.90 -21.28 23.93
C ILE A 77 -15.87 -22.36 23.43
N SER A 78 -17.02 -22.52 24.09
CA SER A 78 -18.00 -23.55 23.72
C SER A 78 -18.56 -23.32 22.31
N SER A 79 -18.86 -22.07 21.93
CA SER A 79 -19.35 -21.75 20.59
C SER A 79 -18.35 -22.14 19.50
N THR A 80 -17.05 -21.88 19.73
CA THR A 80 -15.97 -22.27 18.82
C THR A 80 -15.89 -23.78 18.66
N ILE A 81 -15.89 -24.53 19.77
CA ILE A 81 -15.81 -26.00 19.74
C ILE A 81 -17.04 -26.57 19.02
N ILE A 82 -18.24 -26.10 19.37
CA ILE A 82 -19.50 -26.54 18.76
C ILE A 82 -19.48 -26.32 17.24
N ALA A 83 -19.02 -25.15 16.77
CA ALA A 83 -18.94 -24.87 15.34
C ALA A 83 -18.02 -25.85 14.60
N PHE A 84 -16.82 -26.11 15.14
CA PHE A 84 -15.91 -27.10 14.55
C PHE A 84 -16.48 -28.52 14.59
N THR A 85 -17.02 -28.95 15.72
CA THR A 85 -17.56 -30.31 15.87
C THR A 85 -18.76 -30.55 14.96
N ILE A 86 -19.73 -29.63 14.92
CA ILE A 86 -20.87 -29.75 14.00
C ILE A 86 -20.39 -29.71 12.54
N GLY A 87 -19.39 -28.88 12.22
CA GLY A 87 -18.80 -28.83 10.88
C GLY A 87 -18.19 -30.17 10.45
N VAL A 88 -17.46 -30.85 11.34
CA VAL A 88 -16.91 -32.19 11.07
C VAL A 88 -18.02 -33.22 10.92
N ILE A 89 -19.01 -33.24 11.82
CA ILE A 89 -20.16 -34.16 11.74
C ILE A 89 -20.95 -33.94 10.44
N ALA A 90 -21.15 -32.69 10.02
CA ALA A 90 -21.82 -32.36 8.77
C ALA A 90 -21.06 -32.92 7.56
N ARG A 91 -19.71 -32.92 7.61
CA ARG A 91 -18.88 -33.50 6.55
C ARG A 91 -19.05 -35.01 6.49
N GLU A 92 -19.03 -35.69 7.63
CA GLU A 92 -19.25 -37.15 7.71
C GLU A 92 -20.62 -37.56 7.17
N LYS A 93 -21.62 -36.68 7.31
CA LYS A 93 -22.98 -36.86 6.75
C LYS A 93 -23.12 -36.44 5.28
N ASN A 94 -22.03 -36.22 4.56
CA ASN A 94 -22.00 -35.77 3.16
C ASN A 94 -22.64 -34.39 2.90
N HIS A 95 -22.81 -33.55 3.92
CA HIS A 95 -23.26 -32.16 3.77
C HIS A 95 -22.05 -31.22 3.63
N GLU A 96 -21.31 -31.39 2.52
CA GLU A 96 -20.02 -30.76 2.26
C GLU A 96 -20.06 -29.22 2.34
N GLY A 97 -21.12 -28.59 1.82
CA GLY A 97 -21.27 -27.12 1.86
C GLY A 97 -21.45 -26.58 3.27
N VAL A 98 -22.34 -27.20 4.06
CA VAL A 98 -22.59 -26.84 5.46
C VAL A 98 -21.34 -27.07 6.31
N ALA A 99 -20.63 -28.17 6.06
CA ALA A 99 -19.38 -28.48 6.74
C ALA A 99 -18.32 -27.38 6.53
N ARG A 100 -18.10 -26.96 5.27
CA ARG A 100 -17.15 -25.88 4.95
C ARG A 100 -17.54 -24.58 5.63
N ALA A 101 -18.83 -24.25 5.64
CA ALA A 101 -19.36 -23.07 6.31
C ALA A 101 -19.06 -23.06 7.81
N LEU A 102 -19.38 -24.15 8.50
CA LEU A 102 -19.23 -24.28 9.95
C LEU A 102 -17.76 -24.37 10.40
N ILE A 103 -16.90 -25.00 9.59
CA ILE A 103 -15.45 -25.05 9.87
C ILE A 103 -14.82 -23.67 9.72
N LEU A 104 -15.24 -22.88 8.71
CA LEU A 104 -14.82 -21.50 8.55
C LEU A 104 -15.35 -20.61 9.68
N LEU A 105 -16.62 -20.79 10.06
CA LEU A 105 -17.25 -20.11 11.18
C LEU A 105 -16.51 -20.40 12.49
N GLY A 106 -16.11 -21.65 12.72
CA GLY A 106 -15.30 -22.04 13.87
C GLY A 106 -13.97 -21.30 13.93
N ALA A 107 -13.28 -21.14 12.79
CA ALA A 107 -12.05 -20.35 12.73
C ALA A 107 -12.28 -18.86 12.99
N GLY A 108 -13.36 -18.27 12.45
CA GLY A 108 -13.75 -16.89 12.69
C GLY A 108 -14.14 -16.64 14.16
N LEU A 109 -14.92 -17.55 14.75
CA LEU A 109 -15.27 -17.52 16.17
C LEU A 109 -14.05 -17.65 17.06
N TYR A 110 -13.11 -18.53 16.72
CA TYR A 110 -11.87 -18.67 17.48
C TYR A 110 -11.09 -17.35 17.53
N LEU A 111 -10.92 -16.69 16.36
CA LEU A 111 -10.29 -15.38 16.28
C LEU A 111 -11.04 -14.34 17.13
N LEU A 112 -12.36 -14.24 16.96
CA LEU A 112 -13.22 -13.31 17.67
C LEU A 112 -13.17 -13.52 19.20
N SER A 113 -13.22 -14.77 19.65
CA SER A 113 -13.13 -15.17 21.04
C SER A 113 -11.85 -14.66 21.70
N LEU A 114 -10.70 -14.74 21.02
CA LEU A 114 -9.44 -14.25 21.57
C LEU A 114 -9.43 -12.72 21.77
N PHE A 115 -9.97 -11.97 20.82
CA PHE A 115 -10.10 -10.51 20.95
C PHE A 115 -11.07 -10.12 22.07
N LEU A 116 -12.22 -10.78 22.17
CA LEU A 116 -13.21 -10.52 23.23
C LEU A 116 -12.67 -10.89 24.62
N ILE A 117 -11.98 -12.02 24.76
CA ILE A 117 -11.32 -12.40 26.01
C ILE A 117 -10.28 -11.36 26.39
N SER A 118 -9.48 -10.88 25.42
CA SER A 118 -8.53 -9.79 25.65
C SER A 118 -9.20 -8.51 26.13
N GLN A 119 -10.40 -8.20 25.65
CA GLN A 119 -11.16 -7.03 26.07
C GLN A 119 -11.77 -7.21 27.47
N ILE A 120 -12.37 -8.36 27.76
CA ILE A 120 -12.99 -8.67 29.07
C ILE A 120 -11.98 -8.48 30.20
N TYR A 121 -10.75 -8.98 30.02
CA TYR A 121 -9.69 -8.87 31.02
C TYR A 121 -8.80 -7.63 30.86
N ASN A 122 -9.17 -6.70 29.97
CA ASN A 122 -8.44 -5.47 29.70
C ASN A 122 -6.94 -5.68 29.42
N LEU A 123 -6.61 -6.75 28.68
CA LEU A 123 -5.22 -7.11 28.31
C LEU A 123 -4.67 -6.23 27.18
N ALA A 124 -5.54 -5.55 26.45
CA ALA A 124 -5.14 -4.76 25.29
C ALA A 124 -4.54 -3.41 25.68
N THR A 125 -3.22 -3.37 25.80
CA THR A 125 -2.48 -2.18 26.24
C THR A 125 -1.90 -1.35 25.10
N ASN A 126 -1.65 -1.95 23.93
CA ASN A 126 -1.06 -1.28 22.76
C ASN A 126 -1.34 -2.05 21.46
N LEU A 127 -0.96 -1.48 20.32
CA LEU A 127 -1.13 -2.10 19.01
C LEU A 127 -0.29 -3.39 18.84
N GLN A 128 0.87 -3.47 19.51
CA GLN A 128 1.72 -4.67 19.55
C GLN A 128 1.00 -5.89 20.13
N HIS A 129 0.15 -5.69 21.15
CA HIS A 129 -0.64 -6.76 21.76
C HIS A 129 -1.61 -7.39 20.75
N TYR A 130 -2.30 -6.57 19.96
CA TYR A 130 -3.19 -7.07 18.90
C TYR A 130 -2.42 -7.82 17.80
N ALA A 131 -1.20 -7.37 17.47
CA ALA A 131 -0.34 -8.10 16.55
C ALA A 131 -0.04 -9.52 17.08
N TRP A 132 0.29 -9.67 18.36
CA TRP A 132 0.54 -10.99 18.96
C TRP A 132 -0.70 -11.89 18.97
N ILE A 133 -1.89 -11.35 19.25
CA ILE A 133 -3.14 -12.11 19.17
C ILE A 133 -3.36 -12.63 17.74
N LEU A 134 -3.13 -11.80 16.72
CA LEU A 134 -3.27 -12.19 15.31
C LEU A 134 -2.26 -13.27 14.93
N PHE A 135 -1.02 -13.15 15.37
CA PHE A 135 0.01 -14.16 15.11
C PHE A 135 -0.35 -15.52 15.73
N LEU A 136 -0.72 -15.52 17.02
CA LEU A 136 -1.08 -16.74 17.73
C LEU A 136 -2.33 -17.38 17.13
N SER A 137 -3.35 -16.58 16.83
CA SER A 137 -4.57 -17.08 16.21
C SER A 137 -4.33 -17.65 14.81
N TRP A 138 -3.46 -17.01 14.03
CA TRP A 138 -3.03 -17.50 12.72
C TRP A 138 -2.46 -18.92 12.81
N THR A 139 -1.59 -19.22 13.79
CA THR A 139 -0.99 -20.56 13.91
C THR A 139 -2.04 -21.65 14.10
N VAL A 140 -3.03 -21.43 14.95
CA VAL A 140 -4.09 -22.43 15.22
C VAL A 140 -5.01 -22.56 14.01
N ILE A 141 -5.40 -21.46 13.39
CA ILE A 141 -6.27 -21.49 12.19
C ILE A 141 -5.54 -22.19 11.04
N TYR A 142 -4.25 -21.91 10.84
CA TYR A 142 -3.40 -22.60 9.88
C TYR A 142 -3.39 -24.11 10.13
N LEU A 143 -3.15 -24.54 11.37
CA LEU A 143 -3.17 -25.95 11.73
C LEU A 143 -4.53 -26.60 11.47
N THR A 144 -5.64 -25.93 11.82
CA THR A 144 -6.98 -26.45 11.55
C THR A 144 -7.25 -26.61 10.06
N ALA A 145 -6.68 -25.75 9.20
CA ALA A 145 -6.81 -25.86 7.76
C ALA A 145 -6.21 -27.17 7.23
N TYR A 146 -5.09 -27.61 7.80
CA TYR A 146 -4.44 -28.87 7.42
C TYR A 146 -5.10 -30.09 8.07
N PHE A 147 -5.40 -30.04 9.37
CA PHE A 147 -6.04 -31.17 10.06
C PHE A 147 -7.46 -31.45 9.56
N LEU A 148 -8.23 -30.39 9.33
CA LEU A 148 -9.59 -30.48 8.79
C LEU A 148 -9.61 -30.30 7.28
N ASP A 149 -8.44 -30.22 6.64
CA ASP A 149 -8.33 -30.36 5.20
C ASP A 149 -9.24 -29.34 4.44
N SER A 150 -9.39 -28.14 4.99
CA SER A 150 -10.30 -27.08 4.54
C SER A 150 -9.56 -25.99 3.79
N LYS A 151 -10.02 -25.70 2.56
CA LYS A 151 -9.45 -24.65 1.72
C LYS A 151 -9.83 -23.27 2.22
N GLU A 152 -11.00 -23.15 2.82
CA GLU A 152 -11.57 -21.93 3.36
C GLU A 152 -10.77 -21.45 4.58
N ASN A 153 -10.44 -22.36 5.51
CA ASN A 153 -9.57 -22.04 6.65
C ASN A 153 -8.15 -21.72 6.20
N LEU A 154 -7.65 -22.37 5.15
CA LEU A 154 -6.34 -22.03 4.60
C LEU A 154 -6.35 -20.61 4.03
N LEU A 155 -7.38 -20.24 3.27
CA LEU A 155 -7.54 -18.87 2.77
C LEU A 155 -7.59 -17.88 3.92
N PHE A 156 -8.42 -18.16 4.93
CA PHE A 156 -8.56 -17.29 6.09
C PHE A 156 -7.25 -17.13 6.86
N SER A 157 -6.48 -18.21 7.00
CA SER A 157 -5.13 -18.19 7.57
C SER A 157 -4.16 -17.32 6.75
N ILE A 158 -4.13 -17.45 5.41
CA ILE A 158 -3.26 -16.64 4.56
C ILE A 158 -3.61 -15.15 4.70
N ILE A 159 -4.91 -14.80 4.69
CA ILE A 159 -5.37 -13.42 4.89
C ILE A 159 -4.92 -12.91 6.26
N LEU A 160 -5.14 -13.69 7.31
CA LEU A 160 -4.78 -13.33 8.68
C LEU A 160 -3.26 -13.13 8.85
N PHE A 161 -2.44 -13.94 8.18
CA PHE A 161 -0.99 -13.78 8.15
C PHE A 161 -0.58 -12.42 7.58
N PHE A 162 -1.17 -12.01 6.45
CA PHE A 162 -0.85 -10.71 5.85
C PHE A 162 -1.37 -9.54 6.69
N ILE A 163 -2.56 -9.67 7.29
CA ILE A 163 -3.07 -8.66 8.24
C ILE A 163 -2.10 -8.51 9.42
N TRP A 164 -1.62 -9.63 9.98
CA TRP A 164 -0.61 -9.60 11.03
C TRP A 164 0.69 -8.92 10.57
N VAL A 165 1.19 -9.26 9.39
CA VAL A 165 2.39 -8.63 8.80
C VAL A 165 2.23 -7.11 8.70
N VAL A 166 1.07 -6.62 8.21
CA VAL A 166 0.79 -5.18 8.11
C VAL A 166 0.78 -4.52 9.48
N ILE A 167 0.07 -5.10 10.45
CA ILE A 167 -0.03 -4.50 11.79
C ILE A 167 1.34 -4.51 12.47
N GLN A 168 2.11 -5.60 12.34
CA GLN A 168 3.46 -5.70 12.89
C GLN A 168 4.41 -4.68 12.25
N TYR A 169 4.25 -4.41 10.95
CA TYR A 169 4.96 -3.33 10.27
C TYR A 169 4.58 -1.96 10.86
N VAL A 170 3.29 -1.65 10.96
CA VAL A 170 2.80 -0.36 11.50
C VAL A 170 3.35 -0.13 12.92
N VAL A 171 3.24 -1.12 13.80
CA VAL A 171 3.77 -1.06 15.17
C VAL A 171 5.28 -0.84 15.17
N GLY A 172 6.01 -1.56 14.32
CA GLY A 172 7.46 -1.42 14.20
C GLY A 172 7.91 -0.05 13.73
N THR A 173 7.05 0.63 12.96
CA THR A 173 7.31 1.98 12.42
C THR A 173 6.73 3.11 13.26
N GLU A 174 5.90 2.84 14.27
CA GLU A 174 5.19 3.86 15.06
C GLU A 174 6.13 4.89 15.71
N ASN A 175 7.30 4.45 16.19
CA ASN A 175 8.32 5.33 16.77
C ASN A 175 9.23 6.01 15.73
N LEU A 176 9.08 5.66 14.45
CA LEU A 176 9.89 6.16 13.32
C LEU A 176 9.13 7.17 12.45
N ILE A 177 7.84 7.43 12.75
CA ILE A 177 6.95 8.29 11.93
C ILE A 177 7.43 9.74 11.84
N TYR A 178 8.28 10.19 12.76
CA TYR A 178 8.65 11.61 12.84
C TYR A 178 9.84 12.04 11.97
N ASN A 179 10.75 11.14 11.55
CA ASN A 179 12.05 11.60 11.02
C ASN A 179 12.65 10.89 9.78
N GLU A 180 12.13 9.79 9.21
CA GLU A 180 12.93 9.08 8.19
C GLU A 180 12.20 8.62 6.92
N GLU A 181 12.93 8.79 5.82
CA GLU A 181 12.70 8.33 4.47
C GLU A 181 12.95 6.79 4.38
N GLY A 182 12.18 6.05 3.58
CA GLY A 182 12.42 4.61 3.35
C GLY A 182 11.44 3.61 3.97
N LEU A 183 10.40 4.06 4.69
CA LEU A 183 9.34 3.19 5.23
C LEU A 183 8.77 2.24 4.16
N ILE A 184 8.47 2.77 2.98
CA ILE A 184 7.88 1.99 1.88
C ILE A 184 8.80 0.87 1.38
N ILE A 185 10.13 1.04 1.37
CA ILE A 185 11.01 -0.03 0.89
C ILE A 185 10.97 -1.24 1.83
N THR A 186 10.97 -0.99 3.15
CA THR A 186 10.93 -2.06 4.14
C THR A 186 9.61 -2.81 4.08
N PHE A 187 8.50 -2.10 3.86
CA PHE A 187 7.20 -2.70 3.57
C PHE A 187 7.27 -3.63 2.36
N ILE A 188 7.81 -3.16 1.22
CA ILE A 188 7.95 -3.96 0.00
C ILE A 188 8.81 -5.21 0.24
N LEU A 189 9.92 -5.09 0.99
CA LEU A 189 10.82 -6.21 1.28
C LEU A 189 10.17 -7.29 2.15
N ILE A 190 9.43 -6.90 3.20
CA ILE A 190 8.69 -7.85 4.05
C ILE A 190 7.71 -8.64 3.20
N PHE A 191 6.89 -7.93 2.44
CA PHE A 191 5.91 -8.54 1.58
C PHE A 191 6.60 -9.45 0.53
N LEU A 192 7.71 -9.02 -0.09
CA LEU A 192 8.45 -9.81 -1.08
C LEU A 192 8.97 -11.12 -0.48
N SER A 193 9.47 -11.07 0.76
CA SER A 193 9.90 -12.27 1.49
C SER A 193 8.74 -13.20 1.81
N ALA A 194 7.59 -12.67 2.25
CA ALA A 194 6.36 -13.44 2.48
C ALA A 194 5.85 -14.11 1.19
N GLY A 195 5.88 -13.40 0.07
CA GLY A 195 5.54 -13.95 -1.25
C GLY A 195 6.47 -15.08 -1.69
N SER A 196 7.76 -14.94 -1.40
CA SER A 196 8.76 -15.98 -1.68
C SER A 196 8.51 -17.24 -0.84
N LEU A 197 8.11 -17.08 0.43
CA LEU A 197 7.67 -18.18 1.27
C LEU A 197 6.45 -18.89 0.68
N LEU A 198 5.44 -18.16 0.21
CA LEU A 198 4.25 -18.77 -0.43
C LEU A 198 4.60 -19.54 -1.71
N PHE A 199 5.56 -19.06 -2.51
CA PHE A 199 6.06 -19.82 -3.65
C PHE A 199 6.73 -21.12 -3.20
N GLY A 200 7.59 -21.06 -2.18
CA GLY A 200 8.21 -22.25 -1.60
C GLY A 200 7.19 -23.28 -1.13
N LEU A 201 6.14 -22.82 -0.43
CA LEU A 201 5.02 -23.66 -0.02
C LEU A 201 4.26 -24.22 -1.22
N SER A 202 3.98 -23.41 -2.25
CA SER A 202 3.36 -23.87 -3.50
C SER A 202 4.16 -25.00 -4.16
N SER A 203 5.48 -24.84 -4.30
CA SER A 203 6.37 -25.86 -4.86
C SER A 203 6.41 -27.14 -4.02
N LEU A 204 6.48 -27.00 -2.69
CA LEU A 204 6.42 -28.13 -1.77
C LEU A 204 5.12 -28.91 -1.95
N HIS A 205 3.97 -28.23 -1.89
CA HIS A 205 2.66 -28.88 -2.01
C HIS A 205 2.45 -29.52 -3.38
N HIS A 206 2.98 -28.91 -4.44
CA HIS A 206 2.94 -29.49 -5.78
C HIS A 206 3.68 -30.83 -5.83
N SER A 207 4.86 -30.92 -5.20
CA SER A 207 5.68 -32.14 -5.19
C SER A 207 5.09 -33.30 -4.38
N ILE A 208 4.24 -33.01 -3.39
CA ILE A 208 3.48 -34.01 -2.64
C ILE A 208 2.06 -34.21 -3.20
N GLN A 209 1.73 -33.57 -4.33
CA GLN A 209 0.40 -33.61 -4.96
C GLN A 209 -0.76 -33.21 -4.01
N HIS A 210 -0.48 -32.29 -3.08
CA HIS A 210 -1.49 -31.87 -2.12
C HIS A 210 -2.54 -30.96 -2.79
N LYS A 211 -3.79 -31.06 -2.32
CA LYS A 211 -4.93 -30.27 -2.81
C LYS A 211 -4.79 -28.75 -2.64
N PHE A 212 -3.88 -28.32 -1.77
CA PHE A 212 -3.60 -26.90 -1.49
C PHE A 212 -2.63 -26.24 -2.49
N THR A 213 -2.03 -27.02 -3.39
CA THR A 213 -1.10 -26.50 -4.41
C THR A 213 -1.66 -25.30 -5.16
N ASN A 214 -2.89 -25.42 -5.67
CA ASN A 214 -3.52 -24.36 -6.46
C ASN A 214 -3.82 -23.10 -5.63
N MET A 215 -4.10 -23.27 -4.33
CA MET A 215 -4.37 -22.14 -3.44
C MET A 215 -3.09 -21.32 -3.25
N TYR A 216 -2.00 -21.95 -2.82
CA TYR A 216 -0.71 -21.26 -2.65
C TYR A 216 -0.21 -20.65 -3.96
N ARG A 217 -0.36 -21.36 -5.08
CA ARG A 217 0.02 -20.86 -6.41
C ARG A 217 -0.75 -19.59 -6.78
N PHE A 218 -2.07 -19.59 -6.62
CA PHE A 218 -2.91 -18.44 -6.93
C PHE A 218 -2.51 -17.22 -6.09
N TRP A 219 -2.38 -17.39 -4.77
CA TRP A 219 -2.01 -16.29 -3.87
C TRP A 219 -0.58 -15.80 -4.07
N THR A 220 0.35 -16.68 -4.44
CA THR A 220 1.70 -16.27 -4.85
C THR A 220 1.62 -15.35 -6.07
N VAL A 221 0.91 -15.75 -7.12
CA VAL A 221 0.76 -14.94 -8.34
C VAL A 221 0.07 -13.61 -8.06
N PHE A 222 -1.05 -13.64 -7.32
CA PHE A 222 -1.78 -12.45 -6.91
C PHE A 222 -0.86 -11.47 -6.19
N TYR A 223 -0.10 -11.97 -5.22
CA TYR A 223 0.79 -11.17 -4.41
C TYR A 223 1.89 -10.49 -5.25
N PHE A 224 2.56 -11.22 -6.15
CA PHE A 224 3.57 -10.63 -7.03
C PHE A 224 2.97 -9.62 -8.01
N LEU A 225 1.76 -9.85 -8.53
CA LEU A 225 1.05 -8.87 -9.35
C LEU A 225 0.83 -7.56 -8.60
N VAL A 226 0.44 -7.61 -7.32
CA VAL A 226 0.28 -6.43 -6.48
C VAL A 226 1.60 -5.67 -6.32
N VAL A 227 2.73 -6.35 -6.13
CA VAL A 227 4.04 -5.68 -6.00
C VAL A 227 4.43 -4.95 -7.28
N PHE A 228 4.34 -5.63 -8.44
CA PHE A 228 4.63 -4.97 -9.73
C PHE A 228 3.66 -3.82 -10.00
N TYR A 229 2.40 -3.97 -9.59
CA TYR A 229 1.39 -2.92 -9.72
C TYR A 229 1.74 -1.69 -8.88
N ILE A 230 2.17 -1.86 -7.62
CA ILE A 230 2.62 -0.76 -6.77
C ILE A 230 3.84 -0.06 -7.39
N LEU A 231 4.84 -0.84 -7.87
CA LEU A 231 6.07 -0.31 -8.47
C LEU A 231 5.88 0.36 -9.84
N SER A 232 4.70 0.24 -10.46
CA SER A 232 4.39 0.91 -11.73
C SER A 232 3.75 2.30 -11.55
N PHE A 233 3.50 2.74 -10.31
CA PHE A 233 3.03 4.11 -10.04
C PHE A 233 4.17 5.12 -9.98
N GLN A 234 4.02 6.23 -10.72
CA GLN A 234 5.01 7.30 -10.79
C GLN A 234 5.27 7.97 -9.43
N GLN A 235 4.21 8.18 -8.64
CA GLN A 235 4.28 8.82 -7.32
C GLN A 235 5.03 7.98 -6.29
N ILE A 236 5.10 6.66 -6.47
CA ILE A 236 5.71 5.74 -5.52
C ILE A 236 7.25 5.69 -5.70
N LEU A 237 7.76 5.91 -6.92
CA LEU A 237 9.19 5.76 -7.21
C LEU A 237 10.10 6.71 -6.40
N PRO A 238 9.80 8.01 -6.28
CA PRO A 238 10.62 8.91 -5.47
C PRO A 238 10.58 8.54 -3.98
N ILE A 239 9.42 8.14 -3.46
CA ILE A 239 9.27 7.78 -2.04
C ILE A 239 10.09 6.53 -1.71
N ILE A 240 10.20 5.59 -2.66
CA ILE A 240 11.08 4.42 -2.48
C ILE A 240 12.55 4.85 -2.55
N SER A 241 12.93 5.82 -3.40
CA SER A 241 14.33 6.15 -3.72
C SER A 241 15.18 6.60 -2.53
N GLU A 242 14.56 7.17 -1.51
CA GLU A 242 15.22 7.80 -0.37
C GLU A 242 15.50 6.84 0.79
N TYR A 243 15.41 5.53 0.56
CA TYR A 243 15.64 4.53 1.61
C TYR A 243 17.00 4.62 2.32
N THR A 244 16.93 4.61 3.65
CA THR A 244 18.02 4.39 4.60
C THR A 244 17.71 3.14 5.45
N PHE A 245 18.74 2.44 5.93
CA PHE A 245 18.57 1.30 6.83
C PHE A 245 19.14 1.65 8.20
N GLU A 246 18.29 2.20 9.07
CA GLU A 246 18.69 2.45 10.45
C GLU A 246 18.75 1.16 11.27
N SER A 247 19.68 1.10 12.22
CA SER A 247 19.80 -0.02 13.14
C SER A 247 18.84 0.15 14.32
N GLY A 248 17.89 -0.78 14.47
CA GLY A 248 16.95 -0.80 15.58
C GLY A 248 16.30 -2.17 15.78
N ALA A 249 15.46 -2.29 16.82
CA ALA A 249 14.75 -3.54 17.12
C ALA A 249 13.86 -4.01 15.96
N PHE A 250 13.23 -3.06 15.26
CA PHE A 250 12.43 -3.35 14.07
C PHE A 250 13.28 -3.92 12.94
N THR A 251 14.43 -3.30 12.62
CA THR A 251 15.38 -3.81 11.61
C THR A 251 15.86 -5.22 11.95
N GLY A 252 16.12 -5.52 13.22
CA GLY A 252 16.42 -6.88 13.68
C GLY A 252 15.29 -7.88 13.41
N PHE A 253 14.04 -7.49 13.69
CA PHE A 253 12.86 -8.29 13.34
C PHE A 253 12.74 -8.52 11.83
N LEU A 254 12.96 -7.48 11.01
CA LEU A 254 12.91 -7.59 9.55
C LEU A 254 13.91 -8.60 9.01
N ILE A 255 15.16 -8.52 9.46
CA ILE A 255 16.22 -9.46 9.05
C ILE A 255 15.84 -10.88 9.45
N PHE A 256 15.40 -11.09 10.69
CA PHE A 256 14.95 -12.39 11.16
C PHE A 256 13.78 -12.95 10.33
N PHE A 257 12.78 -12.10 10.02
CA PHE A 257 11.61 -12.48 9.23
C PHE A 257 12.00 -12.87 7.80
N VAL A 258 12.85 -12.08 7.14
CA VAL A 258 13.35 -12.38 5.80
C VAL A 258 14.11 -13.71 5.81
N ILE A 259 15.01 -13.93 6.77
CA ILE A 259 15.76 -15.19 6.89
C ILE A 259 14.80 -16.38 7.03
N LEU A 260 13.78 -16.28 7.89
CA LEU A 260 12.81 -17.35 8.08
C LEU A 260 12.03 -17.66 6.79
N CYS A 261 11.58 -16.62 6.08
CA CYS A 261 10.92 -16.77 4.79
C CYS A 261 11.83 -17.40 3.74
N THR A 262 13.10 -16.98 3.68
CA THR A 262 14.11 -17.53 2.76
C THR A 262 14.40 -19.00 3.07
N ILE A 263 14.49 -19.39 4.34
CA ILE A 263 14.65 -20.80 4.74
C ILE A 263 13.44 -21.62 4.27
N GLY A 264 12.22 -21.14 4.52
CA GLY A 264 11.01 -21.82 4.06
C GLY A 264 10.94 -21.97 2.53
N PHE A 265 11.36 -20.93 1.80
CA PHE A 265 11.50 -20.96 0.35
C PHE A 265 12.51 -22.02 -0.11
N ILE A 266 13.71 -22.04 0.47
CA ILE A 266 14.78 -23.00 0.14
C ILE A 266 14.32 -24.43 0.42
N VAL A 267 13.72 -24.69 1.58
CA VAL A 267 13.20 -26.02 1.96
C VAL A 267 12.16 -26.50 0.95
N GLY A 268 11.23 -25.62 0.56
CA GLY A 268 10.20 -25.94 -0.44
C GLY A 268 10.79 -26.29 -1.81
N ILE A 269 11.81 -25.55 -2.24
CA ILE A 269 12.52 -25.80 -3.50
C ILE A 269 13.32 -27.10 -3.46
N LEU A 270 14.07 -27.35 -2.40
CA LEU A 270 14.90 -28.55 -2.26
C LEU A 270 14.03 -29.81 -2.34
N PHE A 271 12.90 -29.79 -1.64
CA PHE A 271 11.96 -30.91 -1.65
C PHE A 271 11.31 -31.10 -3.04
N ALA A 272 10.94 -30.00 -3.71
CA ALA A 272 10.37 -30.06 -5.06
C ALA A 272 11.37 -30.61 -6.09
N THR A 273 12.62 -30.15 -6.05
CA THR A 273 13.67 -30.52 -7.00
C THR A 273 14.11 -31.97 -6.83
N ASN A 274 14.14 -32.47 -5.58
CA ASN A 274 14.47 -33.87 -5.30
C ASN A 274 13.43 -34.84 -5.89
N LYS A 275 12.14 -34.46 -5.87
CA LYS A 275 11.06 -35.32 -6.40
C LYS A 275 10.86 -35.18 -7.91
N ASN A 276 10.94 -33.97 -8.46
CA ASN A 276 10.59 -33.69 -9.85
C ASN A 276 11.64 -32.77 -10.51
N PRO A 277 12.57 -33.29 -11.33
CA PRO A 277 13.63 -32.46 -11.94
C PRO A 277 13.09 -31.37 -12.88
N ASN A 278 11.87 -31.55 -13.40
CA ASN A 278 11.18 -30.54 -14.22
C ASN A 278 10.79 -29.26 -13.45
N SER A 279 10.77 -29.28 -12.11
CA SER A 279 10.47 -28.10 -11.28
C SER A 279 11.57 -27.04 -11.37
N LEU A 280 12.79 -27.42 -11.77
CA LEU A 280 13.94 -26.51 -11.82
C LEU A 280 13.74 -25.34 -12.78
N LYS A 281 13.03 -25.55 -13.90
CA LYS A 281 12.69 -24.47 -14.84
C LYS A 281 11.73 -23.44 -14.23
N GLU A 282 10.75 -23.89 -13.45
CA GLU A 282 9.80 -23.00 -12.76
C GLU A 282 10.50 -22.20 -11.67
N ILE A 283 11.41 -22.84 -10.93
CA ILE A 283 12.22 -22.20 -9.88
C ILE A 283 13.14 -21.13 -10.48
N LEU A 284 13.86 -21.44 -11.56
CA LEU A 284 14.71 -20.46 -12.24
C LEU A 284 13.91 -19.26 -12.77
N SER A 285 12.71 -19.52 -13.32
CA SER A 285 11.82 -18.45 -13.76
C SER A 285 11.40 -17.55 -12.59
N PHE A 286 11.12 -18.13 -11.42
CA PHE A 286 10.73 -17.38 -10.23
C PHE A 286 11.89 -16.56 -9.63
N ILE A 287 13.09 -17.14 -9.58
CA ILE A 287 14.31 -16.41 -9.19
C ILE A 287 14.54 -15.23 -10.14
N GLY A 288 14.34 -15.42 -11.45
CA GLY A 288 14.39 -14.35 -12.44
C GLY A 288 13.40 -13.22 -12.14
N ILE A 289 12.17 -13.54 -11.73
CA ILE A 289 11.16 -12.55 -11.32
C ILE A 289 11.61 -11.75 -10.10
N ILE A 290 12.16 -12.41 -9.07
CA ILE A 290 12.71 -11.73 -7.89
C ILE A 290 13.86 -10.79 -8.29
N VAL A 291 14.77 -11.25 -9.14
CA VAL A 291 15.89 -10.41 -9.62
C VAL A 291 15.39 -9.17 -10.36
N VAL A 292 14.39 -9.32 -11.24
CA VAL A 292 13.77 -8.18 -11.94
C VAL A 292 13.15 -7.20 -10.94
N LEU A 293 12.42 -7.68 -9.94
CA LEU A 293 11.84 -6.82 -8.90
C LEU A 293 12.90 -6.09 -8.09
N LEU A 294 13.98 -6.77 -7.70
CA LEU A 294 15.09 -6.12 -7.01
C LEU A 294 15.74 -5.06 -7.89
N ILE A 295 15.95 -5.32 -9.18
CA ILE A 295 16.47 -4.31 -10.12
C ILE A 295 15.52 -3.10 -10.19
N MET A 296 14.21 -3.32 -10.30
CA MET A 296 13.21 -2.23 -10.30
C MET A 296 13.24 -1.41 -9.01
N ILE A 297 13.45 -2.06 -7.86
CA ILE A 297 13.53 -1.38 -6.56
C ILE A 297 14.85 -0.60 -6.45
N PHE A 298 15.99 -1.23 -6.74
CA PHE A 298 17.31 -0.57 -6.64
C PHE A 298 17.47 0.56 -7.65
N SER A 299 16.88 0.46 -8.84
CA SER A 299 16.92 1.54 -9.84
C SER A 299 16.21 2.81 -9.39
N THR A 300 15.28 2.74 -8.42
CA THR A 300 14.66 3.94 -7.85
C THR A 300 15.70 4.87 -7.21
N LYS A 301 16.84 4.35 -6.72
CA LYS A 301 17.91 5.16 -6.11
C LYS A 301 18.50 6.21 -7.05
N PHE A 302 18.40 6.01 -8.38
CA PHE A 302 18.78 7.04 -9.36
C PHE A 302 17.89 8.30 -9.29
N GLY A 303 16.70 8.18 -8.71
CA GLY A 303 15.78 9.27 -8.45
C GLY A 303 15.99 10.01 -7.12
N ALA A 304 16.87 9.53 -6.25
CA ALA A 304 16.98 9.98 -4.87
C ALA A 304 17.40 11.45 -4.77
N GLY A 305 16.67 12.23 -3.98
CA GLY A 305 16.93 13.64 -3.76
C GLY A 305 16.75 14.54 -4.99
N LEU A 306 16.19 14.03 -6.10
CA LEU A 306 15.86 14.83 -7.29
C LEU A 306 14.46 15.44 -7.21
N VAL A 307 13.59 14.87 -6.37
CA VAL A 307 12.23 15.35 -6.13
C VAL A 307 12.18 15.97 -4.75
N GLY A 308 11.65 17.18 -4.66
CA GLY A 308 11.73 17.98 -3.44
C GLY A 308 11.33 19.42 -3.69
N THR A 309 11.29 20.18 -2.59
CA THR A 309 10.94 21.59 -2.60
C THR A 309 12.16 22.46 -2.48
N CYS A 310 12.19 23.51 -3.28
CA CYS A 310 13.13 24.59 -3.15
C CYS A 310 12.50 25.64 -2.24
N ASN A 311 12.99 25.73 -1.01
CA ASN A 311 12.50 26.67 -0.01
C ASN A 311 13.52 27.79 0.20
N PRO A 312 13.13 28.93 0.77
CA PRO A 312 14.09 29.89 1.30
C PRO A 312 15.03 29.22 2.30
N LEU A 313 16.30 29.62 2.28
CA LEU A 313 17.31 29.16 3.21
C LEU A 313 16.93 29.62 4.63
N TYR A 314 16.69 28.68 5.55
CA TYR A 314 16.39 29.01 6.93
C TYR A 314 17.66 29.41 7.69
N CYS A 315 17.57 30.41 8.57
CA CYS A 315 18.72 30.89 9.33
C CYS A 315 19.42 29.76 10.11
N TYR A 316 18.67 28.83 10.71
CA TYR A 316 19.24 27.73 11.48
C TYR A 316 20.03 26.69 10.65
N ASN A 317 19.88 26.69 9.31
CA ASN A 317 20.69 25.85 8.42
C ASN A 317 22.07 26.46 8.12
N ILE A 318 22.33 27.70 8.56
CA ILE A 318 23.59 28.39 8.31
C ILE A 318 24.57 28.16 9.46
N ASP A 319 25.66 27.46 9.17
CA ASP A 319 26.73 27.10 10.11
C ASP A 319 27.91 28.08 10.11
N ASN A 320 27.86 29.13 9.28
CA ASN A 320 28.95 30.09 9.08
C ASN A 320 28.52 31.52 9.45
N ALA A 321 29.22 32.14 10.40
CA ALA A 321 28.98 33.51 10.85
C ALA A 321 29.06 34.56 9.72
N ALA A 322 29.99 34.41 8.78
CA ALA A 322 30.12 35.33 7.64
C ALA A 322 28.89 35.24 6.72
N LYS A 323 28.45 34.01 6.43
CA LYS A 323 27.27 33.75 5.59
C LYS A 323 25.98 34.19 6.28
N CYS A 324 25.85 33.99 7.59
CA CYS A 324 24.68 34.41 8.37
C CYS A 324 24.49 35.93 8.36
N ASN A 325 25.58 36.69 8.41
CA ASN A 325 25.54 38.15 8.38
C ASN A 325 25.35 38.71 6.97
N ASP A 326 25.75 37.97 5.92
CA ASP A 326 25.56 38.35 4.51
C ASP A 326 24.08 38.31 4.11
N VAL A 327 23.34 37.30 4.58
CA VAL A 327 21.91 37.12 4.26
C VAL A 327 20.95 37.94 5.14
N LYS A 328 21.48 38.81 6.00
CA LYS A 328 20.71 39.54 7.03
C LYS A 328 19.60 40.41 6.44
N GLU A 329 19.83 41.04 5.28
CA GLU A 329 18.84 41.93 4.66
C GLU A 329 17.68 41.17 3.98
N ASP A 330 17.96 39.97 3.47
CA ASP A 330 16.97 39.19 2.72
C ASP A 330 16.18 38.21 3.61
N LEU A 331 16.86 37.57 4.56
CA LEU A 331 16.32 36.50 5.42
C LEU A 331 16.20 36.88 6.90
N PHE A 332 16.64 38.08 7.30
CA PHE A 332 16.58 38.57 8.69
C PHE A 332 17.26 37.62 9.67
N CYS A 333 18.49 37.17 9.35
CA CYS A 333 19.29 36.30 10.20
C CYS A 333 20.35 37.08 11.00
N GLU A 334 20.69 36.60 12.20
CA GLU A 334 21.79 37.11 13.02
C GLU A 334 22.57 35.95 13.67
N TRP A 335 23.90 36.08 13.72
CA TRP A 335 24.77 35.12 14.37
C TRP A 335 24.88 35.40 15.87
N LYS A 336 24.35 34.49 16.71
CA LYS A 336 24.39 34.63 18.17
C LYS A 336 24.56 33.27 18.83
N ASN A 337 25.31 33.21 19.94
CA ASN A 337 25.51 31.97 20.71
C ASN A 337 26.04 30.77 19.90
N ASN A 338 26.91 30.99 18.90
CA ASN A 338 27.48 29.98 17.99
C ASN A 338 26.47 29.28 17.05
N TYR A 339 25.31 29.88 16.80
CA TYR A 339 24.41 29.46 15.73
C TYR A 339 23.78 30.68 15.05
N CYS A 340 23.28 30.49 13.84
CA CYS A 340 22.54 31.50 13.11
C CYS A 340 21.05 31.39 13.45
N MET A 341 20.42 32.48 13.85
CA MET A 341 19.00 32.49 14.24
C MET A 341 18.25 33.65 13.58
N GLU A 342 16.94 33.52 13.46
CA GLU A 342 16.10 34.63 12.98
C GLU A 342 16.15 35.80 13.97
N VAL A 343 16.25 37.02 13.42
CA VAL A 343 16.17 38.26 14.18
C VAL A 343 14.76 38.37 14.77
N SER A 344 14.71 38.45 16.10
CA SER A 344 13.52 38.66 16.90
C SER A 344 13.87 39.52 18.12
N CYS A 345 12.95 40.38 18.55
CA CYS A 345 13.13 41.19 19.75
C CYS A 345 13.42 40.33 21.00
N TYR A 346 12.86 39.12 21.07
CA TYR A 346 13.10 38.19 22.18
C TYR A 346 14.55 37.72 22.31
N ASN A 347 15.40 37.96 21.30
CA ASN A 347 16.82 37.60 21.34
C ASN A 347 17.66 38.55 22.21
N TYR A 348 17.10 39.69 22.63
CA TYR A 348 17.82 40.71 23.41
C TYR A 348 17.45 40.63 24.90
N ASN A 349 18.48 40.50 25.75
CA ASN A 349 18.34 40.23 27.18
C ASN A 349 18.68 41.45 28.06
N ASN A 350 18.94 42.61 27.45
CA ASN A 350 19.15 43.85 28.18
C ASN A 350 18.34 45.00 27.56
N GLU A 351 17.98 45.95 28.41
CA GLU A 351 17.19 47.13 28.03
C GLU A 351 17.91 48.00 26.99
N ILE A 352 19.24 48.10 27.10
CA ILE A 352 20.06 48.93 26.21
C ILE A 352 20.14 48.33 24.80
N GLU A 353 20.36 47.01 24.62
CA GLU A 353 20.38 46.43 23.26
C GLU A 353 18.96 46.38 22.69
N CYS A 354 17.94 46.05 23.49
CA CYS A 354 16.55 45.98 23.04
C CYS A 354 16.05 47.32 22.46
N ASN A 355 16.34 48.43 23.15
CA ASN A 355 15.90 49.75 22.71
C ASN A 355 16.81 50.36 21.61
N ASN A 356 17.98 49.75 21.35
CA ASN A 356 18.91 50.18 20.29
C ASN A 356 18.88 49.27 19.06
N VAL A 357 17.93 48.33 18.96
CA VAL A 357 17.75 47.53 17.74
C VAL A 357 17.39 48.47 16.59
N GLN A 358 18.38 48.78 15.74
CA GLN A 358 18.19 49.57 14.52
C GLN A 358 17.79 48.63 13.38
N GLY A 359 16.64 48.87 12.76
CA GLY A 359 16.15 48.09 11.63
C GLY A 359 14.63 48.07 11.51
N ASP A 360 14.10 47.17 10.68
CA ASP A 360 12.66 47.05 10.40
C ASP A 360 11.85 46.39 11.55
N LEU A 361 12.49 45.85 12.59
CA LEU A 361 11.82 45.36 13.81
C LEU A 361 11.73 46.46 14.87
N SER A 362 10.51 46.73 15.34
CA SER A 362 10.25 47.67 16.45
C SER A 362 10.26 46.91 17.77
N CYS A 363 11.30 47.09 18.59
CA CYS A 363 11.46 46.40 19.87
C CYS A 363 11.30 47.36 21.05
N GLU A 364 10.65 46.91 22.12
CA GLU A 364 10.49 47.65 23.37
C GLU A 364 10.80 46.73 24.57
N TRP A 365 11.55 47.24 25.55
CA TRP A 365 11.81 46.52 26.79
C TRP A 365 10.60 46.60 27.74
N ARG A 366 9.96 45.47 28.06
CA ARG A 366 8.81 45.43 28.97
C ARG A 366 8.98 44.40 30.08
N GLY A 367 8.95 44.87 31.33
CA GLY A 367 9.17 44.02 32.49
C GLY A 367 10.61 43.52 32.53
N ASN A 368 10.83 42.26 32.16
CA ASN A 368 12.13 41.57 32.19
C ASN A 368 12.53 40.95 30.83
N TYR A 369 11.81 41.25 29.75
CA TYR A 369 12.11 40.73 28.42
C TYR A 369 11.86 41.79 27.34
N CYS A 370 12.54 41.64 26.21
CA CYS A 370 12.34 42.48 25.04
C CYS A 370 11.22 41.89 24.17
N THR A 371 10.28 42.72 23.72
CA THR A 371 9.13 42.29 22.92
C THR A 371 8.90 43.22 21.73
N GLU A 372 8.18 42.74 20.73
CA GLU A 372 7.81 43.53 19.56
C GLU A 372 6.74 44.57 19.93
N THR A 373 6.93 45.80 19.47
CA THR A 373 5.97 46.88 19.66
C THR A 373 4.79 46.66 18.72
N ASN A 374 3.56 46.60 19.24
CA ASN A 374 2.33 46.47 18.46
C ASN A 374 1.45 47.71 18.65
N CYS A 375 0.58 48.04 17.70
CA CYS A 375 -0.30 49.22 17.83
C CYS A 375 -1.16 49.18 19.10
N TYR A 376 -1.67 48.01 19.49
CA TYR A 376 -2.46 47.82 20.72
C TYR A 376 -1.72 48.16 22.02
N ASN A 377 -0.41 48.39 21.95
CA ASN A 377 0.41 48.78 23.09
C ASN A 377 0.30 50.28 23.44
N TYR A 378 -0.23 51.11 22.55
CA TYR A 378 -0.40 52.55 22.78
C TYR A 378 -1.76 52.83 23.42
N ASN A 379 -1.76 53.53 24.55
CA ASN A 379 -2.95 53.81 25.36
C ASN A 379 -3.47 55.26 25.21
N ASN A 380 -2.84 56.06 24.37
CA ASN A 380 -3.31 57.41 24.08
C ASN A 380 -3.31 57.70 22.57
N GLU A 381 -4.21 58.61 22.18
CA GLU A 381 -4.43 58.98 20.78
C GLU A 381 -3.17 59.60 20.15
N THR A 382 -2.39 60.35 20.94
CA THR A 382 -1.21 61.07 20.45
C THR A 382 -0.03 60.14 20.17
N GLU A 383 0.24 59.15 21.03
CA GLU A 383 1.29 58.14 20.81
C GLU A 383 0.87 57.13 19.75
N CYS A 384 -0.42 56.78 19.68
CA CYS A 384 -0.92 55.87 18.63
C CYS A 384 -0.78 56.47 17.24
N ASN A 385 -1.17 57.73 17.06
CA ASN A 385 -1.10 58.39 15.75
C ASN A 385 0.33 58.84 15.40
N ASN A 386 1.24 58.93 16.38
CA ASN A 386 2.67 59.17 16.19
C ASN A 386 3.52 57.88 16.29
N ALA A 387 2.89 56.70 16.30
CA ALA A 387 3.59 55.43 16.32
C ALA A 387 4.54 55.32 15.13
N LEU A 388 5.60 54.50 15.25
CA LEU A 388 6.61 54.32 14.21
C LEU A 388 5.96 54.07 12.83
N GLU A 389 6.52 54.70 11.77
CA GLU A 389 5.99 54.62 10.40
C GLU A 389 5.77 53.16 9.92
N ASN A 390 6.58 52.22 10.40
CA ASN A 390 6.52 50.80 10.03
C ASN A 390 5.28 50.06 10.60
N LEU A 391 4.61 50.59 11.62
CA LEU A 391 3.50 49.93 12.32
C LEU A 391 2.11 50.34 11.80
N SER A 392 2.00 51.46 11.07
CA SER A 392 0.74 51.95 10.47
C SER A 392 -0.47 51.89 11.42
N CYS A 393 -0.38 52.56 12.57
CA CYS A 393 -1.43 52.61 13.59
C CYS A 393 -2.41 53.78 13.36
N GLU A 394 -3.69 53.62 13.73
CA GLU A 394 -4.64 54.71 13.93
C GLU A 394 -5.49 54.46 15.18
N TRP A 395 -5.84 55.54 15.86
CA TRP A 395 -6.68 55.50 17.05
C TRP A 395 -8.16 55.35 16.67
N ARG A 396 -8.83 54.31 17.16
CA ARG A 396 -10.27 54.09 16.92
C ARG A 396 -10.95 53.50 18.15
N ASP A 397 -12.11 54.02 18.52
CA ASP A 397 -12.96 53.48 19.60
C ASP A 397 -12.26 53.32 20.97
N ASN A 398 -11.42 54.27 21.38
CA ASN A 398 -10.62 54.28 22.63
C ASN A 398 -9.52 53.20 22.72
N TYR A 399 -9.10 52.63 21.60
CA TYR A 399 -7.92 51.79 21.53
C TYR A 399 -7.16 52.06 20.23
N CYS A 400 -5.87 51.76 20.23
CA CYS A 400 -5.04 51.90 19.06
C CYS A 400 -5.12 50.63 18.20
N ILE A 401 -5.44 50.79 16.91
CA ILE A 401 -5.56 49.68 15.93
C ILE A 401 -4.58 49.85 14.78
N THR A 402 -4.26 48.75 14.08
CA THR A 402 -3.50 48.76 12.83
C THR A 402 -4.43 49.09 11.64
N THR A 403 -4.08 50.05 10.77
CA THR A 403 -5.07 50.67 9.85
C THR A 403 -4.91 50.46 8.36
N LYS A 404 -4.16 49.43 7.96
CA LYS A 404 -4.28 48.86 6.62
C LYS A 404 -4.36 47.34 6.71
N ASN A 405 -5.19 46.74 5.84
CA ASN A 405 -5.25 45.29 5.60
C ASN A 405 -3.84 44.71 5.65
N TRP A 406 -3.51 43.98 6.73
CA TRP A 406 -2.28 43.20 6.92
C TRP A 406 -1.17 43.64 5.95
N ILE A 407 -0.64 44.86 6.10
CA ILE A 407 0.58 45.21 5.37
C ILE A 407 1.61 44.32 6.02
N ALA A 408 1.90 43.22 5.35
CA ALA A 408 2.98 42.33 5.68
C ALA A 408 4.19 43.22 6.03
N THR A 409 4.78 43.00 7.20
CA THR A 409 6.01 43.70 7.60
C THR A 409 7.04 43.58 6.48
N LYS A 410 7.99 44.52 6.37
CA LYS A 410 9.05 44.42 5.34
C LYS A 410 9.76 43.05 5.37
N LYS A 411 9.85 42.45 6.58
CA LYS A 411 10.26 41.06 6.80
C LYS A 411 9.36 40.04 6.10
N GLU A 412 8.05 40.09 6.33
CA GLU A 412 7.08 39.19 5.69
C GLU A 412 7.03 39.35 4.16
N ILE A 413 7.14 40.59 3.63
CA ILE A 413 7.19 40.84 2.18
C ILE A 413 8.45 40.23 1.57
N SER A 414 9.62 40.43 2.19
CA SER A 414 10.89 39.87 1.73
C SER A 414 10.87 38.34 1.77
N LEU A 415 10.40 37.76 2.87
CA LEU A 415 10.27 36.31 3.03
C LEU A 415 9.31 35.71 1.99
N GLN A 416 8.19 36.37 1.72
CA GLN A 416 7.23 35.92 0.72
C GLN A 416 7.78 36.04 -0.70
N GLN A 417 8.49 37.11 -1.04
CA GLN A 417 9.17 37.24 -2.35
C GLN A 417 10.27 36.19 -2.53
N ASN A 418 11.05 35.90 -1.49
CA ASN A 418 12.05 34.83 -1.51
C ASN A 418 11.40 33.45 -1.66
N TYR A 419 10.26 33.23 -0.99
CA TYR A 419 9.48 32.01 -1.14
C TYR A 419 8.97 31.83 -2.57
N GLU A 420 8.34 32.86 -3.15
CA GLU A 420 7.86 32.85 -4.53
C GLU A 420 9.01 32.65 -5.53
N ARG A 421 10.20 33.20 -5.28
CA ARG A 421 11.39 33.01 -6.10
C ARG A 421 11.90 31.56 -6.05
N CYS A 422 12.06 30.99 -4.87
CA CYS A 422 12.57 29.63 -4.70
C CYS A 422 11.58 28.57 -5.21
N GLU A 423 10.27 28.75 -4.98
CA GLU A 423 9.22 27.77 -5.36
C GLU A 423 9.20 27.48 -6.88
N LEU A 424 9.66 28.43 -7.72
CA LEU A 424 9.81 28.25 -9.17
C LEU A 424 10.74 27.08 -9.56
N TYR A 425 11.66 26.70 -8.68
CA TYR A 425 12.68 25.67 -8.90
C TYR A 425 12.40 24.36 -8.14
N ASN A 426 11.17 24.15 -7.69
CA ASN A 426 10.73 22.85 -7.17
C ASN A 426 11.04 21.72 -8.16
N ASN A 427 11.53 20.57 -7.68
CA ASN A 427 12.01 19.45 -8.50
C ASN A 427 13.19 19.76 -9.45
N GLN A 428 13.85 20.91 -9.27
CA GLN A 428 15.03 21.31 -10.04
C GLN A 428 16.18 21.62 -9.08
N LYS A 429 16.70 20.59 -8.39
CA LYS A 429 17.75 20.72 -7.37
C LYS A 429 18.91 21.61 -7.79
N ASP A 430 19.50 21.37 -8.97
CA ASP A 430 20.66 22.13 -9.44
C ASP A 430 20.31 23.61 -9.69
N ASN A 431 19.11 23.89 -10.21
CA ASN A 431 18.65 25.26 -10.42
C ASN A 431 18.33 25.94 -9.09
N CYS A 432 17.72 25.23 -8.14
CA CYS A 432 17.46 25.73 -6.79
C CYS A 432 18.75 26.15 -6.08
N LEU A 433 19.77 25.28 -6.07
CA LEU A 433 21.06 25.52 -5.43
C LEU A 433 21.91 26.60 -6.13
N SER A 434 21.53 26.99 -7.35
CA SER A 434 22.15 28.12 -8.06
C SER A 434 21.49 29.47 -7.75
N GLN A 435 20.33 29.48 -7.08
CA GLN A 435 19.71 30.72 -6.62
C GLN A 435 20.30 31.15 -5.28
N GLU A 436 20.44 32.47 -5.10
CA GLU A 436 20.78 33.05 -3.80
C GLU A 436 19.65 32.83 -2.80
N ASN A 437 20.01 32.54 -1.55
CA ASN A 437 19.08 32.41 -0.42
C ASN A 437 18.01 31.31 -0.57
N CYS A 438 18.23 30.31 -1.43
CA CYS A 438 17.41 29.11 -1.53
C CYS A 438 18.16 27.88 -1.00
N ASP A 439 17.42 26.94 -0.44
CA ASP A 439 17.92 25.64 0.03
C ASP A 439 17.02 24.50 -0.47
N TRP A 440 17.63 23.33 -0.66
CA TRP A 440 16.98 22.18 -1.23
C TRP A 440 16.53 21.20 -0.15
N ASN A 441 15.22 21.00 -0.04
CA ASN A 441 14.63 20.00 0.84
C ASN A 441 14.05 18.84 0.02
N ALA A 442 14.67 17.68 0.12
CA ALA A 442 14.15 16.45 -0.46
C ALA A 442 12.82 16.03 0.21
N GLY A 443 11.95 15.31 -0.51
CA GLY A 443 10.79 14.60 0.07
C GLY A 443 9.60 15.42 0.61
N GLN A 444 9.69 16.75 0.77
CA GLN A 444 8.71 17.51 1.57
C GLN A 444 7.39 17.89 0.87
N ASN A 445 7.31 18.02 -0.46
CA ASN A 445 6.01 18.23 -1.16
C ASN A 445 6.00 17.72 -2.62
N TYR A 446 5.32 16.60 -2.87
CA TYR A 446 5.24 15.94 -4.18
C TYR A 446 4.23 16.56 -5.17
N TYR A 447 3.36 17.47 -4.73
CA TYR A 447 2.10 17.76 -5.45
C TYR A 447 2.13 18.95 -6.43
N LYS A 448 3.22 19.72 -6.53
CA LYS A 448 3.17 21.05 -7.16
C LYS A 448 4.12 21.32 -8.34
N SER A 449 4.96 20.38 -8.80
CA SER A 449 5.97 20.70 -9.83
C SER A 449 6.23 19.57 -10.84
N SER A 450 6.78 19.96 -12.00
CA SER A 450 7.32 19.10 -13.06
C SER A 450 8.22 18.00 -12.51
N ILE A 451 7.99 16.76 -12.95
CA ILE A 451 8.72 15.58 -12.49
C ILE A 451 10.03 15.43 -13.30
N PRO A 452 11.19 15.12 -12.66
CA PRO A 452 12.45 14.95 -13.37
C PRO A 452 12.38 13.88 -14.49
N LEU A 453 13.13 14.10 -15.58
CA LEU A 453 13.12 13.22 -16.76
C LEU A 453 13.51 11.77 -16.43
N ILE A 454 14.43 11.57 -15.48
CA ILE A 454 14.84 10.23 -15.03
C ILE A 454 13.70 9.48 -14.34
N ILE A 455 12.84 10.15 -13.58
CA ILE A 455 11.67 9.53 -12.93
C ILE A 455 10.64 9.13 -14.00
N TRP A 456 10.44 9.96 -15.02
CA TRP A 456 9.62 9.60 -16.19
C TRP A 456 10.14 8.35 -16.90
N PHE A 457 11.45 8.28 -17.14
CA PHE A 457 12.07 7.12 -17.77
C PHE A 457 11.88 5.85 -16.93
N LEU A 458 12.16 5.91 -15.62
CA LEU A 458 11.96 4.79 -14.70
C LEU A 458 10.50 4.33 -14.67
N TRP A 459 9.56 5.27 -14.63
CA TRP A 459 8.14 4.96 -14.66
C TRP A 459 7.73 4.22 -15.94
N ILE A 460 8.17 4.68 -17.12
CA ILE A 460 7.90 3.99 -18.40
C ILE A 460 8.47 2.58 -18.39
N VAL A 461 9.73 2.42 -17.98
CA VAL A 461 10.39 1.11 -17.91
C VAL A 461 9.65 0.17 -16.97
N ASN A 462 9.25 0.63 -15.78
CA ASN A 462 8.52 -0.19 -14.82
C ASN A 462 7.16 -0.64 -15.34
N ASN A 463 6.45 0.20 -16.10
CA ASN A 463 5.18 -0.16 -16.74
C ASN A 463 5.37 -1.18 -17.87
N ILE A 464 6.41 -1.04 -18.69
CA ILE A 464 6.75 -2.04 -19.72
C ILE A 464 7.04 -3.40 -19.07
N ILE A 465 7.83 -3.40 -18.00
CA ILE A 465 8.14 -4.62 -17.23
C ILE A 465 6.86 -5.21 -16.65
N PHE A 466 5.98 -4.39 -16.07
CA PHE A 466 4.72 -4.87 -15.49
C PHE A 466 3.79 -5.49 -16.53
N ILE A 467 3.60 -4.85 -17.69
CA ILE A 467 2.83 -5.43 -18.81
C ILE A 467 3.46 -6.75 -19.26
N GLY A 468 4.80 -6.81 -19.38
CA GLY A 468 5.51 -8.06 -19.68
C GLY A 468 5.24 -9.15 -18.65
N PHE A 469 5.20 -8.80 -17.36
CA PHE A 469 4.88 -9.72 -16.28
C PHE A 469 3.42 -10.21 -16.36
N ILE A 470 2.45 -9.33 -16.61
CA ILE A 470 1.04 -9.71 -16.83
C ILE A 470 0.93 -10.75 -17.96
N LEU A 471 1.58 -10.49 -19.10
CA LEU A 471 1.58 -11.42 -20.24
C LEU A 471 2.23 -12.77 -19.89
N LEU A 472 3.32 -12.75 -19.13
CA LEU A 472 3.97 -13.96 -18.61
C LEU A 472 3.01 -14.76 -17.72
N ILE A 473 2.23 -14.10 -16.86
CA ILE A 473 1.27 -14.75 -15.97
C ILE A 473 0.09 -15.34 -16.74
N ILE A 474 -0.42 -14.65 -17.77
CA ILE A 474 -1.46 -15.18 -18.64
C ILE A 474 -0.95 -16.43 -19.37
N TRP A 475 0.27 -16.38 -19.94
CA TRP A 475 0.91 -17.53 -20.58
C TRP A 475 1.13 -18.69 -19.59
N TYR A 476 1.60 -18.39 -18.37
CA TYR A 476 1.79 -19.39 -17.31
C TYR A 476 0.47 -20.03 -16.89
N GLY A 477 -0.59 -19.23 -16.74
CA GLY A 477 -1.94 -19.71 -16.42
C GLY A 477 -2.48 -20.69 -17.47
N GLN A 478 -2.26 -20.40 -18.75
CA GLN A 478 -2.59 -21.30 -19.86
C GLN A 478 -1.80 -22.61 -19.80
N LYS A 479 -0.48 -22.53 -19.57
CA LYS A 479 0.39 -23.70 -19.47
C LYS A 479 0.03 -24.62 -18.31
N VAL A 480 -0.39 -24.03 -17.18
CA VAL A 480 -0.84 -24.77 -15.98
C VAL A 480 -2.30 -25.24 -16.10
N GLY A 481 -3.06 -24.73 -17.07
CA GLY A 481 -4.49 -25.02 -17.21
C GLY A 481 -5.34 -24.41 -16.09
N SER A 482 -4.92 -23.28 -15.50
CA SER A 482 -5.65 -22.61 -14.42
C SER A 482 -6.40 -21.38 -14.94
N GLU A 483 -7.71 -21.52 -15.12
CA GLU A 483 -8.61 -20.41 -15.52
C GLU A 483 -8.55 -19.24 -14.53
N ASN A 484 -8.46 -19.53 -13.22
CA ASN A 484 -8.37 -18.50 -12.19
C ASN A 484 -7.14 -17.60 -12.36
N ILE A 485 -5.99 -18.16 -12.71
CA ILE A 485 -4.74 -17.39 -12.92
C ILE A 485 -4.84 -16.55 -14.21
N VAL A 486 -5.43 -17.12 -15.27
CA VAL A 486 -5.66 -16.38 -16.53
C VAL A 486 -6.62 -15.21 -16.31
N ASN A 487 -7.74 -15.45 -15.64
CA ASN A 487 -8.73 -14.41 -15.32
C ASN A 487 -8.15 -13.34 -14.39
N LEU A 488 -7.30 -13.73 -13.45
CA LEU A 488 -6.59 -12.78 -12.59
C LEU A 488 -5.65 -11.88 -13.42
N GLY A 489 -4.85 -12.46 -14.32
CA GLY A 489 -3.96 -11.68 -15.20
C GLY A 489 -4.74 -10.72 -16.11
N LEU A 490 -5.84 -11.17 -16.71
CA LEU A 490 -6.73 -10.33 -17.52
C LEU A 490 -7.40 -9.22 -16.69
N GLY A 491 -7.85 -9.52 -15.48
CA GLY A 491 -8.45 -8.55 -14.57
C GLY A 491 -7.45 -7.46 -14.18
N VAL A 492 -6.23 -7.84 -13.82
CA VAL A 492 -5.15 -6.89 -13.49
C VAL A 492 -4.74 -6.07 -14.71
N PHE A 493 -4.72 -6.66 -15.92
CA PHE A 493 -4.47 -5.92 -17.15
C PHE A 493 -5.51 -4.82 -17.41
N ILE A 494 -6.80 -5.13 -17.21
CA ILE A 494 -7.88 -4.14 -17.36
C ILE A 494 -7.74 -3.06 -16.28
N LEU A 495 -7.48 -3.45 -15.03
CA LEU A 495 -7.27 -2.52 -13.93
C LEU A 495 -6.08 -1.58 -14.19
N ASP A 496 -4.97 -2.10 -14.73
CA ASP A 496 -3.80 -1.31 -15.10
C ASP A 496 -4.18 -0.27 -16.17
N ILE A 497 -4.82 -0.68 -17.27
CA ILE A 497 -5.29 0.27 -18.30
C ILE A 497 -6.17 1.37 -17.70
N LEU A 498 -7.15 1.01 -16.86
CA LEU A 498 -8.06 1.98 -16.24
C LEU A 498 -7.30 2.95 -15.32
N THR A 499 -6.42 2.44 -14.48
CA THR A 499 -5.68 3.28 -13.52
C THR A 499 -4.62 4.14 -14.18
N ARG A 500 -3.95 3.68 -15.24
CA ARG A 500 -3.04 4.51 -16.04
C ARG A 500 -3.81 5.59 -16.79
N TYR A 501 -4.96 5.26 -17.35
CA TYR A 501 -5.83 6.23 -18.00
C TYR A 501 -6.27 7.33 -17.02
N ILE A 502 -6.73 6.97 -15.83
CA ILE A 502 -7.09 7.94 -14.77
C ILE A 502 -5.86 8.74 -14.31
N GLY A 503 -4.70 8.11 -14.16
CA GLY A 503 -3.45 8.79 -13.80
C GLY A 503 -3.08 9.88 -14.81
N PHE A 504 -3.07 9.55 -16.11
CA PHE A 504 -2.83 10.54 -17.16
C PHE A 504 -3.83 11.68 -17.14
N TRP A 505 -5.09 11.40 -16.78
CA TRP A 505 -6.12 12.42 -16.63
C TRP A 505 -5.86 13.39 -15.48
N MET A 506 -5.33 12.89 -14.36
CA MET A 506 -4.96 13.71 -13.22
C MET A 506 -3.70 14.52 -13.48
N ASP A 507 -2.71 13.94 -14.17
CA ASP A 507 -1.42 14.56 -14.41
C ASP A 507 -1.47 15.63 -15.53
N LEU A 508 -2.28 15.42 -16.56
CA LEU A 508 -2.43 16.36 -17.68
C LEU A 508 -3.56 17.35 -17.41
N GLN A 509 -3.23 18.43 -16.68
CA GLN A 509 -4.15 19.53 -16.42
C GLN A 509 -4.49 20.30 -17.71
N GLY A 510 -5.78 20.37 -18.07
CA GLY A 510 -6.28 21.21 -19.17
C GLY A 510 -7.37 20.55 -20.03
N TYR A 511 -8.40 21.32 -20.38
CA TYR A 511 -9.58 20.84 -21.14
C TYR A 511 -9.24 20.23 -22.51
N LEU A 512 -8.15 20.67 -23.16
CA LEU A 512 -7.71 20.14 -24.45
C LEU A 512 -7.08 18.74 -24.32
N ALA A 513 -6.15 18.57 -23.38
CA ALA A 513 -5.51 17.28 -23.12
C ALA A 513 -6.55 16.23 -22.72
N PHE A 514 -7.50 16.64 -21.87
CA PHE A 514 -8.66 15.85 -21.48
C PHE A 514 -9.48 15.35 -22.67
N SER A 515 -9.85 16.25 -23.59
CA SER A 515 -10.64 15.87 -24.78
C SER A 515 -9.87 14.93 -25.70
N LEU A 516 -8.57 15.16 -25.91
CA LEU A 516 -7.73 14.31 -26.78
C LEU A 516 -7.54 12.90 -26.19
N LEU A 517 -7.26 12.80 -24.89
CA LEU A 517 -7.15 11.51 -24.19
C LEU A 517 -8.47 10.74 -24.22
N ALA A 518 -9.61 11.42 -24.04
CA ALA A 518 -10.94 10.80 -24.16
C ALA A 518 -11.15 10.19 -25.54
N ILE A 519 -10.80 10.92 -26.60
CA ILE A 519 -10.95 10.47 -27.98
C ILE A 519 -10.04 9.28 -28.26
N ILE A 520 -8.76 9.38 -27.90
CA ILE A 520 -7.78 8.30 -28.10
C ILE A 520 -8.17 7.05 -27.30
N GLY A 521 -8.57 7.21 -26.05
CA GLY A 521 -9.06 6.12 -25.20
C GLY A 521 -10.29 5.44 -25.78
N GLY A 522 -11.26 6.23 -26.27
CA GLY A 522 -12.45 5.73 -26.96
C GLY A 522 -12.10 4.93 -28.23
N ILE A 523 -11.19 5.45 -29.06
CA ILE A 523 -10.72 4.76 -30.27
C ILE A 523 -10.03 3.43 -29.91
N LEU A 524 -9.16 3.42 -28.90
CA LEU A 524 -8.46 2.21 -28.44
C LEU A 524 -9.44 1.13 -27.95
N LEU A 525 -10.47 1.52 -27.18
CA LEU A 525 -11.48 0.58 -26.70
C LEU A 525 -12.31 -0.01 -27.84
N ILE A 526 -12.74 0.82 -28.80
CA ILE A 526 -13.48 0.36 -29.99
C ILE A 526 -12.61 -0.59 -30.83
N PHE A 527 -11.35 -0.22 -31.05
CA PHE A 527 -10.41 -1.05 -31.79
C PHE A 527 -10.13 -2.38 -31.07
N GLY A 528 -9.92 -2.35 -29.75
CA GLY A 528 -9.71 -3.53 -28.93
C GLY A 528 -10.92 -4.48 -28.96
N ALA A 529 -12.13 -3.95 -28.78
CA ALA A 529 -13.37 -4.72 -28.85
C ALA A 529 -13.57 -5.40 -30.22
N TRP A 530 -13.12 -4.76 -31.29
CA TRP A 530 -13.18 -5.31 -32.66
C TRP A 530 -12.06 -6.31 -32.97
N PHE A 531 -10.84 -6.07 -32.47
CA PHE A 531 -9.64 -6.84 -32.83
C PHE A 531 -9.48 -8.12 -32.01
N VAL A 532 -9.73 -8.08 -30.70
CA VAL A 532 -9.51 -9.22 -29.79
C VAL A 532 -10.28 -10.48 -30.21
N PRO A 533 -11.58 -10.41 -30.59
CA PRO A 533 -12.31 -11.59 -31.05
C PRO A 533 -11.74 -12.20 -32.34
N LYS A 534 -11.18 -11.38 -33.23
CA LYS A 534 -10.57 -11.83 -34.49
C LYS A 534 -9.22 -12.50 -34.26
N LEU A 535 -8.40 -11.93 -33.38
CA LEU A 535 -7.13 -12.55 -33.00
C LEU A 535 -7.37 -13.92 -32.35
N ARG A 536 -8.35 -14.00 -31.44
CA ARG A 536 -8.77 -15.26 -30.83
C ARG A 536 -9.18 -16.30 -31.88
N ARG A 537 -10.00 -15.93 -32.86
CA ARG A 537 -10.42 -16.83 -33.95
C ARG A 537 -9.23 -17.36 -34.75
N LYS A 538 -8.30 -16.48 -35.14
CA LYS A 538 -7.12 -16.84 -35.93
C LYS A 538 -6.16 -17.77 -35.17
N LEU A 539 -5.99 -17.54 -33.86
CA LEU A 539 -5.18 -18.41 -33.01
C LEU A 539 -5.81 -19.81 -32.88
N LEU A 540 -7.15 -19.88 -32.73
CA LEU A 540 -7.88 -21.14 -32.67
C LEU A 540 -7.78 -21.93 -33.99
N GLU A 541 -7.91 -21.26 -35.14
CA GLU A 541 -7.73 -21.86 -36.47
C GLU A 541 -6.31 -22.40 -36.66
N GLN A 542 -5.28 -21.70 -36.17
CA GLN A 542 -3.89 -22.14 -36.25
C GLN A 542 -3.58 -23.34 -35.34
N THR A 543 -4.19 -23.43 -34.15
CA THR A 543 -4.08 -24.63 -33.31
C THR A 543 -4.74 -25.84 -33.97
N GLN A 544 -5.93 -25.68 -34.58
CA GLN A 544 -6.61 -26.77 -35.30
C GLN A 544 -5.81 -27.24 -36.52
N GLN A 545 -5.27 -26.33 -37.33
CA GLN A 545 -4.40 -26.70 -38.45
C GLN A 545 -3.10 -27.40 -38.02
N LYS A 546 -2.59 -27.11 -36.83
CA LYS A 546 -1.37 -27.74 -36.33
C LYS A 546 -1.61 -29.15 -35.80
N GLU A 547 -2.80 -29.41 -35.26
CA GLU A 547 -3.26 -30.76 -34.91
C GLU A 547 -3.58 -31.60 -36.16
N ASP A 548 -4.23 -31.01 -37.17
CA ASP A 548 -4.56 -31.70 -38.44
C ASP A 548 -3.33 -32.06 -39.30
N ASN A 549 -2.18 -31.40 -39.09
CA ASN A 549 -0.91 -31.73 -39.77
C ASN A 549 -0.03 -32.71 -38.98
N LEU A 550 -0.44 -33.09 -37.77
CA LEU A 550 0.21 -34.08 -36.90
C LEU A 550 -0.52 -35.44 -36.89
N ILE A 551 -1.66 -35.52 -37.58
CA ILE A 551 -2.41 -36.73 -37.94
C ILE A 551 -2.08 -37.04 -39.40
#